data_AF-A0A3D0NBI8-F1
#
_entry.id   AF-A0A3D0NBI8-F1
#
_cell.length_a   1.000
_cell.length_b   1.000
_cell.length_c   1.000
_cell.angle_alpha   90.00
_cell.angle_beta   90.00
_cell.angle_gamma   90.00
#
_symmetry.space_group_name_H-M   'P 1'
#
loop_
_entity.id
_entity.type
_entity.pdbx_description
1 polymer ?
#
loop_
_entity_poly.entity_id
_entity_poly.type
_entity_poly.pdbx_seq_one_letter_code
_entity_poly.pdbx_strand_id
1 'polypeptide(L)'
;MLVTCLINILQVASADDEQLVFFENRIRPVLSQHCYNCHSQRANVVQGGLFVDSYDGLIQGGDSGPAIVPGNPEESLLISALKHDSFKMP
;
A
#
# COMPACT_ATOMS: atom_id res chain seq x y z
N MET A 1 -38.05 -34.35 -10.44
CA MET A 1 -37.86 -33.78 -9.09
C MET A 1 -36.67 -34.48 -8.48
N LEU A 2 -35.73 -33.71 -7.91
CA LEU A 2 -34.50 -34.16 -7.26
C LEU A 2 -33.45 -34.69 -8.25
N VAL A 3 -32.38 -33.92 -8.48
CA VAL A 3 -30.98 -34.38 -8.53
C VAL A 3 -30.13 -33.10 -8.72
N THR A 4 -29.59 -32.67 -7.59
CA THR A 4 -28.28 -32.01 -7.42
C THR A 4 -27.91 -30.88 -8.36
N CYS A 5 -28.19 -29.65 -7.95
CA CYS A 5 -27.30 -28.53 -8.23
C CYS A 5 -26.92 -27.87 -6.90
N LEU A 6 -26.25 -28.65 -6.04
CA LEU A 6 -25.35 -28.07 -5.05
C LEU A 6 -24.16 -27.52 -5.83
N ILE A 7 -24.35 -26.33 -6.41
CA ILE A 7 -23.26 -25.52 -6.94
C ILE A 7 -22.49 -25.07 -5.69
N ASN A 8 -21.57 -25.92 -5.24
CA ASN A 8 -20.49 -25.52 -4.37
C ASN A 8 -19.72 -24.45 -5.15
N ILE A 9 -19.96 -23.19 -4.78
CA ILE A 9 -19.14 -22.06 -5.17
C ILE A 9 -17.79 -22.31 -4.49
N LEU A 10 -16.92 -23.07 -5.16
CA LEU A 10 -15.51 -23.13 -4.80
C LEU A 10 -14.94 -21.78 -5.25
N GLN A 11 -14.88 -20.81 -4.35
CA GLN A 11 -14.08 -19.61 -4.57
C GLN A 11 -12.62 -20.05 -4.70
N VAL A 12 -12.14 -20.10 -5.93
CA VAL A 12 -10.69 -20.15 -6.19
C VAL A 12 -10.18 -18.76 -5.87
N ALA A 13 -9.57 -18.60 -4.70
CA ALA A 13 -8.79 -17.40 -4.39
C ALA A 13 -7.65 -17.30 -5.41
N SER A 14 -7.52 -16.14 -6.04
CA SER A 14 -6.42 -15.85 -6.96
C SER A 14 -5.17 -15.41 -6.19
N ALA A 15 -4.00 -15.46 -6.84
CA ALA A 15 -2.77 -14.93 -6.25
C ALA A 15 -2.91 -13.43 -5.89
N ASP A 16 -3.76 -12.69 -6.60
CA ASP A 16 -4.04 -11.28 -6.33
C ASP A 16 -4.87 -11.12 -5.04
N ASP A 17 -5.81 -12.04 -4.77
CA ASP A 17 -6.59 -12.04 -3.53
C ASP A 17 -5.69 -12.30 -2.31
N GLU A 18 -4.74 -13.24 -2.41
CA GLU A 18 -3.80 -13.52 -1.33
C GLU A 18 -2.87 -12.33 -1.06
N GLN A 19 -2.39 -11.66 -2.12
CA GLN A 19 -1.57 -10.46 -1.99
C GLN A 19 -2.34 -9.29 -1.39
N LEU A 20 -3.59 -9.10 -1.78
CA LEU A 20 -4.46 -8.08 -1.20
C LEU A 20 -4.71 -8.35 0.29
N VAL A 21 -5.04 -9.59 0.65
CA VAL A 21 -5.22 -10.01 2.05
C VAL A 21 -3.94 -9.77 2.85
N PHE A 22 -2.76 -10.05 2.28
CA PHE A 22 -1.49 -9.75 2.92
C PHE A 22 -1.30 -8.24 3.10
N PHE A 23 -1.53 -7.43 2.05
CA PHE A 23 -1.39 -5.99 2.12
C PHE A 23 -2.29 -5.39 3.21
N GLU A 24 -3.57 -5.74 3.22
CA GLU A 24 -4.55 -5.22 4.16
C GLU A 24 -4.24 -5.61 5.61
N ASN A 25 -3.76 -6.83 5.85
CA ASN A 25 -3.49 -7.31 7.19
C ASN A 25 -2.08 -7.00 7.72
N ARG A 26 -1.11 -6.76 6.84
CA ARG A 26 0.31 -6.65 7.23
C ARG A 26 0.94 -5.31 6.89
N ILE A 27 0.57 -4.70 5.77
CA ILE A 27 1.19 -3.47 5.28
C ILE A 27 0.35 -2.25 5.69
N ARG A 28 -0.94 -2.23 5.37
CA ARG A 28 -1.82 -1.09 5.67
C ARG A 28 -1.82 -0.69 7.16
N PRO A 29 -1.82 -1.61 8.14
CA PRO A 29 -1.82 -1.23 9.55
C PRO A 29 -0.55 -0.46 9.95
N VAL A 30 0.60 -0.85 9.42
CA VAL A 30 1.89 -0.18 9.68
C VAL A 30 1.87 1.24 9.09
N LEU A 31 1.43 1.39 7.84
CA LEU A 31 1.29 2.71 7.21
C LEU A 31 0.29 3.60 7.97
N SER A 32 -0.83 3.04 8.40
CA SER A 32 -1.83 3.77 9.17
C SER A 32 -1.31 4.22 10.54
N GLN A 33 -0.49 3.40 11.20
CA GLN A 33 0.02 3.71 12.53
C GLN A 33 1.16 4.74 12.50
N HIS A 34 2.03 4.66 11.50
CA HIS A 34 3.29 5.41 11.50
C HIS A 34 3.38 6.52 10.46
N CYS A 35 2.61 6.45 9.37
CA CYS A 35 2.79 7.35 8.23
C CYS A 35 1.60 8.29 8.02
N TYR A 36 0.37 7.84 8.32
CA TYR A 36 -0.84 8.59 7.94
C TYR A 36 -0.98 9.94 8.63
N ASN A 37 -0.38 10.14 9.81
CA ASN A 37 -0.43 11.42 10.51
C ASN A 37 0.12 12.59 9.67
N CYS A 38 1.08 12.31 8.77
CA CYS A 38 1.74 13.30 7.92
C CYS A 38 1.55 13.06 6.42
N HIS A 39 1.31 11.81 5.99
CA HIS A 39 1.28 11.42 4.57
C HIS A 39 -0.03 10.73 4.17
N SER A 40 -1.17 11.31 4.56
CA SER A 40 -2.49 10.81 4.14
C SER A 40 -3.44 11.96 3.84
N GLN A 41 -4.56 11.66 3.17
CA GLN A 41 -5.62 12.64 2.93
C GLN A 41 -6.27 13.13 4.22
N ARG A 42 -6.08 12.40 5.32
CA ARG A 42 -6.60 12.73 6.65
C ARG A 42 -5.58 13.48 7.51
N ALA A 43 -4.36 13.69 7.02
CA ALA A 43 -3.34 14.44 7.73
C ALA A 43 -3.75 15.92 7.85
N ASN A 44 -3.51 16.52 9.02
CA ASN A 44 -3.72 17.97 9.20
C ASN A 44 -2.77 18.79 8.32
N VAL A 45 -1.55 18.29 8.11
CA VAL A 45 -0.55 18.86 7.22
C VAL A 45 0.04 17.71 6.41
N VAL A 46 -0.11 17.77 5.09
CA VAL A 46 0.45 16.78 4.17
C VAL A 46 1.91 17.13 3.90
N GLN A 47 2.84 16.34 4.45
CA GLN A 47 4.26 16.58 4.30
C GLN A 47 4.77 16.08 2.93
N GLY A 48 5.57 16.91 2.27
CA GLY A 48 6.18 16.59 0.97
C GLY A 48 5.18 16.27 -0.15
N GLY A 49 3.92 16.70 -0.01
CA GLY A 49 2.85 16.39 -0.98
C GLY A 49 2.54 14.91 -1.14
N LEU A 50 3.03 14.04 -0.24
CA LEU A 50 2.99 12.60 -0.40
C LEU A 50 1.77 11.97 0.28
N PHE A 51 1.09 11.07 -0.43
CA PHE A 51 -0.04 10.29 0.07
C PHE A 51 0.29 8.79 0.03
N VAL A 52 0.45 8.17 1.20
CA VAL A 52 0.72 6.73 1.34
C VAL A 52 -0.54 5.90 1.65
N ASP A 53 -1.70 6.55 1.69
CA ASP A 53 -3.00 5.93 1.99
C ASP A 53 -3.76 5.44 0.76
N SER A 54 -3.23 5.69 -0.43
CA SER A 54 -3.79 5.25 -1.71
C SER A 54 -2.71 4.72 -2.65
N TYR A 55 -3.09 3.81 -3.55
CA TYR A 55 -2.20 3.29 -4.58
C TYR A 55 -1.71 4.41 -5.51
N ASP A 56 -2.62 5.23 -6.03
CA ASP A 56 -2.29 6.34 -6.93
C ASP A 56 -1.35 7.35 -6.28
N GLY A 57 -1.56 7.65 -4.99
CA GLY A 57 -0.65 8.52 -4.23
C GLY A 57 0.77 7.97 -4.10
N LEU A 58 0.92 6.66 -3.96
CA LEU A 58 2.23 6.00 -3.91
C LEU A 58 2.95 6.00 -5.27
N ILE A 59 2.20 5.83 -6.35
CA ILE A 59 2.74 5.83 -7.72
C ILE A 59 3.09 7.24 -8.19
N GLN A 60 2.21 8.22 -7.93
CA GLN A 60 2.49 9.62 -8.23
C GLN A 60 3.64 10.15 -7.36
N GLY A 61 3.63 9.79 -6.08
CA GLY A 61 4.60 10.25 -5.11
C GLY A 61 4.39 11.71 -4.69
N GLY A 62 5.44 12.29 -4.12
CA GLY A 62 5.44 13.65 -3.58
C GLY A 62 6.41 14.57 -4.31
N ASP A 63 6.84 15.63 -3.63
CA ASP A 63 7.75 16.65 -4.18
C ASP A 63 9.11 16.08 -4.63
N SER A 64 9.49 14.91 -4.11
CA SER A 64 10.72 14.19 -4.46
C SER A 64 10.56 13.17 -5.59
N GLY A 65 9.36 13.01 -6.13
CA GLY A 65 9.01 12.02 -7.15
C GLY A 65 8.27 10.78 -6.61
N PRO A 66 8.13 9.73 -7.43
CA PRO A 66 7.39 8.50 -7.10
C PRO A 66 7.85 7.86 -5.80
N ALA A 67 6.91 7.47 -4.93
CA ALA A 67 7.25 6.80 -3.67
C ALA A 67 7.54 5.31 -3.88
N ILE A 68 6.84 4.67 -4.82
CA ILE A 68 7.01 3.26 -5.18
C ILE A 68 7.22 3.13 -6.69
N VAL A 69 8.21 2.33 -7.08
CA VAL A 69 8.42 1.83 -8.44
C VAL A 69 8.01 0.35 -8.47
N PRO A 70 6.88 -0.02 -9.10
CA PRO A 70 6.40 -1.40 -9.12
C PRO A 70 7.45 -2.37 -9.67
N GLY A 71 7.71 -3.44 -8.93
CA GLY A 71 8.71 -4.46 -9.30
C GLY A 71 10.16 -4.07 -9.03
N ASN A 72 10.46 -2.83 -8.60
CA ASN A 72 11.83 -2.39 -8.34
C ASN A 72 11.96 -1.67 -6.98
N PRO A 73 12.05 -2.42 -5.86
CA PRO A 73 12.09 -1.85 -4.52
C PRO A 73 13.30 -0.94 -4.25
N GLU A 74 14.44 -1.20 -4.89
CA GLU A 74 15.67 -0.43 -4.66
C GLU A 74 15.62 0.97 -5.30
N GLU A 75 14.76 1.17 -6.31
CA GLU A 75 14.49 2.49 -6.90
C GLU A 75 13.31 3.22 -6.21
N SER A 76 12.66 2.58 -5.24
CA SER A 76 11.50 3.14 -4.54
C SER A 76 11.93 4.03 -3.38
N LEU A 77 11.58 5.32 -3.43
CA LEU A 77 11.93 6.29 -2.38
C LEU A 77 11.35 5.93 -1.01
N LEU A 78 10.17 5.30 -0.96
CA LEU A 78 9.58 4.83 0.29
C LEU A 78 10.48 3.79 0.99
N ILE A 79 11.07 2.87 0.23
CA ILE A 79 11.96 1.84 0.78
C ILE A 79 13.26 2.48 1.25
N SER A 80 13.84 3.39 0.46
CA SER A 80 15.02 4.15 0.83
C SER A 80 14.82 4.98 2.11
N ALA A 81 13.65 5.61 2.28
CA ALA A 81 13.29 6.35 3.49
C ALA A 81 13.16 5.43 4.71
N LEU A 82 12.54 4.25 4.58
CA LEU A 82 12.45 3.26 5.67
C LEU A 82 13.82 2.74 6.10
N LYS A 83 14.75 2.56 5.15
CA LYS A 83 16.15 2.21 5.41
C LYS A 83 16.97 3.37 6.00
N HIS A 84 16.43 4.60 5.98
CA HIS A 84 17.11 5.85 6.37
C HIS A 84 18.31 6.20 5.48
N ASP A 85 18.28 5.79 4.22
CA ASP A 85 19.37 6.05 3.27
C ASP A 85 19.30 7.46 2.66
N SER A 86 18.09 7.98 2.45
CA SER A 86 17.85 9.23 1.73
C SER A 86 17.17 10.31 2.57
N PHE A 87 16.14 9.95 3.32
CA PHE A 87 15.32 10.89 4.08
C PHE A 87 15.29 10.54 5.56
N LYS A 88 15.25 11.59 6.40
CA LYS A 88 14.89 11.47 7.81
C LYS A 88 13.55 12.16 8.03
N MET A 89 12.56 11.38 8.45
CA MET A 89 11.26 11.89 8.91
C MET A 89 11.39 12.35 10.38
N PRO A 90 10.52 13.24 10.89
CA PRO A 90 9.83 12.97 12.15
C PRO A 90 8.76 11.88 11.96
#